data_AF-A0A379XP72-F1
#
_entry.id   AF-A0A379XP72-F1
#
_cell.length_a   1.000
_cell.length_b   1.000
_cell.length_c   1.000
_cell.angle_alpha   90.00
_cell.angle_beta   90.00
_cell.angle_gamma   90.00
#
_symmetry.space_group_name_H-M   'P 1'
#
loop_
_entity.id
_entity.type
_entity.pdbx_description
1 polymer ?
#
loop_
_entity_poly.entity_id
_entity_poly.type
_entity_poly.pdbx_seq_one_letter_code
_entity_poly.pdbx_strand_id
1 'polypeptide(L)'
;MFLADNIIKLPQKIGQKVYSVVSEMSIEAWITKEPQPFSYRCSGSYQKLAIGSSWGQLFDCAWMRIYGTRPTATYRHKLVALVDIGGEGLIVAKDGSPVCGITNKASSYGVPPDKPGKWVIDLSLISEGNEVEFWVDAACNDLFGYVTNGGVISDVHIATCNQLLKSLYYDVEVLFDWINDGQTFETIHPKGINSEQITAQRGCDANEIIKILEYIDDTLVTFSNEELLKCKDAAQRIINMGNQSSDIKIMATGHAHLDIAWMWPLREGRRKAIRTFATALANIDKYPDYIFGASQYQLFHWIKKDYPYFLRN
;
A
#
# COMPACT_ATOMS: atom_id res chain seq x y z
N MET A 1 5.11 22.59 23.60
CA MET A 1 3.82 23.23 23.25
C MET A 1 2.99 22.16 22.59
N PHE A 2 1.76 21.92 23.05
CA PHE A 2 0.90 20.91 22.44
C PHE A 2 0.47 21.35 21.05
N LEU A 3 0.47 20.41 20.10
CA LEU A 3 -0.08 20.65 18.76
C LEU A 3 -1.59 20.79 18.86
N ALA A 4 -2.17 21.68 18.05
CA ALA A 4 -3.61 21.83 17.98
C ALA A 4 -4.26 20.59 17.34
N ASP A 5 -5.45 20.21 17.82
CA ASP A 5 -6.16 18.99 17.39
C ASP A 5 -6.40 18.91 15.89
N ASN A 6 -6.61 20.05 15.24
CA ASN A 6 -6.82 20.12 13.79
C ASN A 6 -5.54 19.73 13.02
N ILE A 7 -4.37 20.14 13.50
CA ILE A 7 -3.07 19.77 12.92
C ILE A 7 -2.79 18.28 13.09
N ILE A 8 -3.09 17.73 14.27
CA ILE A 8 -2.95 16.29 14.54
C ILE A 8 -3.82 15.45 13.58
N LYS A 9 -5.01 15.94 13.24
CA LYS A 9 -5.97 15.26 12.35
C LYS A 9 -5.77 15.57 10.86
N LEU A 10 -4.91 16.54 10.52
CA LEU A 10 -4.73 17.01 9.14
C LEU A 10 -4.29 15.90 8.17
N PRO A 11 -3.28 15.04 8.49
CA PRO A 11 -2.94 13.91 7.61
C PRO A 11 -4.16 13.04 7.34
N GLN A 12 -4.91 12.64 8.38
CA GLN A 12 -6.11 11.81 8.22
C GLN A 12 -7.18 12.50 7.35
N LYS A 13 -7.44 13.80 7.57
CA LYS A 13 -8.38 14.63 6.79
C LYS A 13 -8.05 14.62 5.30
N ILE A 14 -6.77 14.74 4.94
CA ILE A 14 -6.29 14.70 3.56
C ILE A 14 -6.38 13.28 3.00
N GLY A 15 -5.87 12.28 3.75
CA GLY A 15 -5.75 10.90 3.30
C GLY A 15 -7.08 10.26 2.91
N GLN A 16 -8.14 10.53 3.67
CA GLN A 16 -9.50 10.02 3.40
C GLN A 16 -10.08 10.48 2.06
N LYS A 17 -9.54 11.55 1.46
CA LYS A 17 -10.02 12.12 0.19
C LYS A 17 -9.14 11.78 -1.00
N VAL A 18 -8.02 11.08 -0.79
CA VAL A 18 -7.08 10.70 -1.88
C VAL A 18 -7.75 9.77 -2.88
N TYR A 19 -8.59 8.87 -2.40
CA TYR A 19 -9.33 7.90 -3.21
C TYR A 19 -10.82 8.19 -3.19
N SER A 20 -11.47 8.04 -4.34
CA SER A 20 -12.92 8.11 -4.45
C SER A 20 -13.43 6.97 -5.30
N VAL A 21 -14.24 6.09 -4.70
CA VAL A 21 -14.87 4.95 -5.39
C VAL A 21 -15.78 5.45 -6.50
N VAL A 22 -15.67 4.83 -7.68
CA VAL A 22 -16.44 5.19 -8.88
C VAL A 22 -17.17 4.01 -9.51
N SER A 23 -16.78 2.77 -9.18
CA SER A 23 -17.47 1.57 -9.66
C SER A 23 -17.15 0.36 -8.78
N GLU A 24 -18.14 -0.52 -8.61
CA GLU A 24 -18.00 -1.80 -7.92
C GLU A 24 -17.33 -2.85 -8.82
N MET A 25 -16.56 -3.77 -8.22
CA MET A 25 -16.04 -4.96 -8.90
C MET A 25 -16.63 -6.22 -8.30
N SER A 26 -16.56 -7.32 -9.05
CA SER A 26 -16.95 -8.66 -8.61
C SER A 26 -15.74 -9.48 -8.19
N ILE A 27 -15.94 -10.39 -7.24
CA ILE A 27 -14.91 -11.31 -6.76
C ILE A 27 -15.45 -12.76 -6.69
N GLU A 28 -14.69 -13.68 -7.25
CA GLU A 28 -14.92 -15.12 -7.21
C GLU A 28 -13.66 -15.80 -6.71
N ALA A 29 -13.77 -16.85 -5.90
CA ALA A 29 -12.64 -17.52 -5.30
C ALA A 29 -12.70 -19.04 -5.44
N TRP A 30 -11.53 -19.66 -5.56
CA TRP A 30 -11.34 -21.11 -5.50
C TRP A 30 -10.42 -21.43 -4.33
N ILE A 31 -11.02 -21.85 -3.22
CA ILE A 31 -10.33 -22.01 -1.94
C ILE A 31 -9.72 -23.41 -1.83
N THR A 32 -8.49 -23.48 -1.33
CA THR A 32 -7.68 -24.68 -1.17
C THR A 32 -6.91 -24.64 0.15
N LYS A 33 -6.47 -25.80 0.64
CA LYS A 33 -5.62 -25.89 1.85
C LYS A 33 -4.14 -25.70 1.58
N GLU A 34 -3.73 -25.95 0.35
CA GLU A 34 -2.35 -25.84 -0.10
C GLU A 34 -2.31 -25.00 -1.39
N PRO A 35 -1.29 -24.15 -1.56
CA PRO A 35 -1.21 -23.24 -2.68
C PRO A 35 -1.11 -24.01 -4.00
N GLN A 36 -1.82 -23.51 -5.01
CA GLN A 36 -1.86 -24.10 -6.34
C GLN A 36 -1.16 -23.20 -7.35
N PRO A 37 -0.49 -23.74 -8.39
CA PRO A 37 0.01 -22.91 -9.47
C PRO A 37 -1.16 -22.32 -10.28
N PHE A 38 -0.89 -21.24 -11.01
CA PHE A 38 -1.90 -20.51 -11.80
C PHE A 38 -2.65 -21.40 -12.82
N SER A 39 -2.02 -22.46 -13.34
CA SER A 39 -2.66 -23.43 -14.22
C SER A 39 -3.82 -24.19 -13.56
N TYR A 40 -3.82 -24.29 -12.23
CA TYR A 40 -4.86 -24.92 -11.41
C TYR A 40 -5.69 -23.89 -10.63
N ARG A 41 -5.69 -22.61 -11.04
CA ARG A 41 -6.40 -21.54 -10.32
C ARG A 41 -7.90 -21.75 -10.13
N CYS A 42 -8.52 -22.64 -10.91
CA CYS A 42 -9.94 -22.98 -10.78
C CYS A 42 -10.20 -24.36 -10.14
N SER A 43 -9.20 -25.00 -9.52
CA SER A 43 -9.33 -26.38 -9.00
C SER A 43 -9.87 -26.48 -7.57
N GLY A 44 -9.98 -25.36 -6.84
CA GLY A 44 -10.42 -25.32 -5.45
C GLY A 44 -11.95 -25.34 -5.29
N SER A 45 -12.39 -25.23 -4.03
CA SER A 45 -13.81 -25.05 -3.70
C SER A 45 -14.26 -23.66 -4.15
N TYR A 46 -15.12 -23.62 -5.16
CA TYR A 46 -15.63 -22.37 -5.72
C TYR A 46 -16.58 -21.67 -4.74
N GLN A 47 -16.37 -20.37 -4.56
CA GLN A 47 -17.25 -19.48 -3.82
C GLN A 47 -17.36 -18.13 -4.53
N LYS A 48 -18.58 -17.62 -4.66
CA LYS A 48 -18.79 -16.22 -5.02
C LYS A 48 -18.75 -15.39 -3.74
N LEU A 49 -17.79 -14.47 -3.65
CA LEU A 49 -17.56 -13.68 -2.44
C LEU A 49 -18.16 -12.28 -2.58
N ALA A 50 -18.34 -11.61 -1.45
CA ALA A 50 -18.76 -10.23 -1.38
C ALA A 50 -18.01 -9.50 -0.25
N ILE A 51 -17.98 -8.18 -0.30
CA ILE A 51 -17.46 -7.36 0.80
C ILE A 51 -18.20 -7.73 2.10
N GLY A 52 -17.44 -7.86 3.18
CA GLY A 52 -17.91 -8.36 4.49
C GLY A 52 -17.82 -9.89 4.64
N SER A 53 -17.54 -10.64 3.57
CA SER A 53 -17.37 -12.10 3.65
C SER A 53 -15.97 -12.47 4.15
N SER A 54 -15.91 -13.37 5.12
CA SER A 54 -14.69 -14.15 5.40
C SER A 54 -14.56 -15.28 4.39
N TRP A 55 -13.35 -15.54 3.89
CA TRP A 55 -13.13 -16.53 2.83
C TRP A 55 -12.28 -17.73 3.26
N GLY A 56 -11.67 -17.73 4.46
CA GLY A 56 -10.79 -18.81 4.86
C GLY A 56 -10.30 -18.73 6.30
N GLN A 57 -9.66 -19.80 6.76
CA GLN A 57 -8.95 -19.88 8.03
C GLN A 57 -7.46 -19.61 7.83
N LEU A 58 -6.70 -19.50 8.93
CA LEU A 58 -5.25 -19.25 8.87
C LEU A 58 -4.52 -20.19 7.89
N PHE A 59 -3.83 -19.58 6.92
CA PHE A 59 -3.10 -20.23 5.83
C PHE A 59 -3.95 -20.99 4.79
N ASP A 60 -5.27 -20.83 4.81
CA ASP A 60 -6.07 -21.19 3.64
C ASP A 60 -5.62 -20.34 2.45
N CYS A 61 -5.56 -20.99 1.29
CA CYS A 61 -5.13 -20.40 0.04
C CYS A 61 -6.34 -20.21 -0.86
N ALA A 62 -6.34 -19.19 -1.70
CA ALA A 62 -7.34 -19.07 -2.75
C ALA A 62 -6.72 -18.46 -4.00
N TRP A 63 -7.20 -18.91 -5.15
CA TRP A 63 -7.12 -18.07 -6.33
C TRP A 63 -8.40 -17.25 -6.40
N MET A 64 -8.29 -15.94 -6.46
CA MET A 64 -9.43 -15.04 -6.54
C MET A 64 -9.43 -14.33 -7.89
N ARG A 65 -10.51 -14.42 -8.64
CA ARG A 65 -10.74 -13.65 -9.86
C ARG A 65 -11.46 -12.36 -9.47
N ILE A 66 -10.88 -11.23 -9.81
CA ILE A 66 -11.47 -9.91 -9.61
C ILE A 66 -11.70 -9.28 -10.98
N TYR A 67 -12.95 -8.86 -11.22
CA TYR A 67 -13.34 -8.35 -12.53
C TYR A 67 -14.42 -7.27 -12.45
N GLY A 68 -14.45 -6.41 -13.46
CA GLY A 68 -15.42 -5.32 -13.57
C GLY A 68 -15.18 -4.52 -14.84
N THR A 69 -15.89 -3.40 -14.96
CA THR A 69 -15.80 -2.53 -16.14
C THR A 69 -15.40 -1.14 -15.69
N ARG A 70 -14.43 -0.54 -16.38
CA ARG A 70 -14.08 0.86 -16.17
C ARG A 70 -15.33 1.72 -16.40
N PRO A 71 -15.63 2.68 -15.51
CA PRO A 71 -16.75 3.57 -15.75
C PRO A 71 -16.53 4.35 -17.05
N THR A 72 -17.61 4.60 -17.78
CA THR A 72 -17.58 5.31 -19.09
C THR A 72 -17.27 6.79 -18.96
N ALA A 73 -17.41 7.36 -17.77
CA ALA A 73 -17.07 8.75 -17.51
C ALA A 73 -15.56 8.98 -17.67
N THR A 74 -15.20 10.13 -18.24
CA THR A 74 -13.80 10.57 -18.25
C THR A 74 -13.45 11.13 -16.89
N TYR A 75 -12.43 10.56 -16.26
CA TYR A 75 -11.91 11.06 -14.99
C TYR A 75 -10.63 11.85 -15.23
N ARG A 76 -10.53 13.00 -14.57
CA ARG A 76 -9.29 13.78 -14.51
C ARG A 76 -8.15 13.02 -13.81
N HIS A 77 -8.53 12.11 -12.91
CA HIS A 77 -7.64 11.40 -12.02
C HIS A 77 -7.41 9.96 -12.48
N LYS A 78 -6.24 9.43 -12.17
CA LYS A 78 -5.85 8.06 -12.51
C LYS A 78 -6.79 7.05 -11.85
N LEU A 79 -7.19 6.01 -12.58
CA LEU A 79 -7.99 4.92 -12.04
C LEU A 79 -7.10 3.87 -11.36
N VAL A 80 -7.53 3.42 -10.19
CA VAL A 80 -6.91 2.37 -9.38
C VAL A 80 -7.96 1.35 -8.97
N ALA A 81 -7.54 0.12 -8.66
CA ALA A 81 -8.38 -0.84 -7.96
C ALA A 81 -8.03 -0.82 -6.47
N LEU A 82 -9.06 -0.70 -5.64
CA LEU A 82 -8.95 -0.84 -4.19
C LEU A 82 -9.33 -2.29 -3.86
N VAL A 83 -8.36 -3.08 -3.43
CA VAL A 83 -8.52 -4.50 -3.15
C VAL A 83 -7.92 -4.82 -1.80
N ASP A 84 -8.80 -5.12 -0.85
CA ASP A 84 -8.43 -5.69 0.44
C ASP A 84 -9.27 -6.94 0.67
N ILE A 85 -8.58 -8.08 0.64
CA ILE A 85 -9.15 -9.41 0.83
C ILE A 85 -9.03 -9.89 2.27
N GLY A 86 -8.57 -9.08 3.23
CA GLY A 86 -8.38 -9.53 4.62
C GLY A 86 -7.21 -10.49 4.81
N GLY A 87 -6.29 -10.56 3.86
CA GLY A 87 -5.08 -11.38 3.92
C GLY A 87 -3.91 -10.76 3.15
N GLU A 88 -2.98 -11.59 2.71
CA GLU A 88 -1.96 -11.20 1.74
C GLU A 88 -2.26 -11.80 0.37
N GLY A 89 -1.72 -11.20 -0.68
CA GLY A 89 -1.91 -11.74 -2.03
C GLY A 89 -0.84 -11.31 -3.01
N LEU A 90 -0.67 -12.11 -4.07
CA LEU A 90 0.03 -11.68 -5.28
C LEU A 90 -1.03 -11.31 -6.32
N ILE A 91 -1.01 -10.07 -6.81
CA ILE A 91 -1.76 -9.67 -7.99
C ILE A 91 -1.09 -10.26 -9.22
N VAL A 92 -1.89 -10.91 -10.06
CA VAL A 92 -1.47 -11.63 -11.25
C VAL A 92 -2.35 -11.20 -12.41
N ALA A 93 -1.73 -10.85 -13.53
CA ALA A 93 -2.45 -10.50 -14.76
C ALA A 93 -3.19 -11.73 -15.33
N LYS A 94 -4.06 -11.50 -16.32
CA LYS A 94 -4.92 -12.55 -16.90
C LYS A 94 -4.15 -13.74 -17.48
N ASP A 95 -2.93 -13.52 -17.92
CA ASP A 95 -2.01 -14.50 -18.50
C ASP A 95 -1.21 -15.30 -17.45
N GLY A 96 -1.28 -14.93 -16.17
CA GLY A 96 -0.48 -15.53 -15.09
C GLY A 96 0.77 -14.75 -14.71
N SER A 97 1.02 -13.58 -15.31
CA SER A 97 2.20 -12.75 -15.02
C SER A 97 2.07 -12.04 -13.65
N PRO A 98 3.05 -12.20 -12.72
CA PRO A 98 3.06 -11.49 -11.44
C PRO A 98 3.17 -9.97 -11.62
N VAL A 99 2.41 -9.20 -10.86
CA VAL A 99 2.38 -7.74 -10.95
C VAL A 99 2.89 -7.08 -9.67
N CYS A 100 2.21 -7.28 -8.54
CA CYS A 100 2.63 -6.75 -7.24
C CYS A 100 1.99 -7.52 -6.09
N GLY A 101 2.49 -7.31 -4.87
CA GLY A 101 1.92 -7.87 -3.65
C GLY A 101 0.90 -6.94 -2.99
N ILE A 102 -0.14 -7.52 -2.42
CA ILE A 102 -1.10 -6.83 -1.54
C ILE A 102 -1.03 -7.36 -0.11
N THR A 103 -1.38 -6.49 0.83
CA THR A 103 -1.45 -6.76 2.27
C THR A 103 -2.67 -6.03 2.83
N ASN A 104 -3.47 -6.74 3.63
CA ASN A 104 -4.71 -6.23 4.20
C ASN A 104 -4.57 -4.92 5.00
N LYS A 105 -5.64 -4.14 5.05
CA LYS A 105 -5.71 -2.85 5.76
C LYS A 105 -5.66 -2.98 7.27
N ALA A 106 -5.92 -4.15 7.83
CA ALA A 106 -5.82 -4.39 9.26
C ALA A 106 -4.39 -4.80 9.70
N SER A 107 -3.43 -4.84 8.78
CA SER A 107 -2.03 -5.08 9.09
C SER A 107 -1.44 -3.96 9.95
N SER A 108 -0.25 -4.13 10.50
CA SER A 108 0.46 -3.07 11.21
C SER A 108 1.43 -2.27 10.34
N TYR A 109 1.63 -2.68 9.08
CA TYR A 109 2.64 -2.12 8.17
C TYR A 109 2.02 -1.54 6.91
N GLY A 110 2.55 -0.42 6.43
CA GLY A 110 2.09 0.33 5.27
C GLY A 110 2.50 1.80 5.43
N VAL A 111 2.49 2.56 4.33
CA VAL A 111 2.73 4.01 4.38
C VAL A 111 1.40 4.73 4.17
N PRO A 112 0.98 5.63 5.08
CA PRO A 112 -0.24 6.40 4.89
C PRO A 112 -0.22 7.15 3.53
N PRO A 113 -1.36 7.46 2.89
CA PRO A 113 -2.72 7.14 3.29
C PRO A 113 -3.08 5.68 3.05
N ASP A 114 -2.17 4.92 2.44
CA ASP A 114 -2.34 3.50 2.10
C ASP A 114 -2.08 2.61 3.33
N LYS A 115 -1.75 3.20 4.48
CA LYS A 115 -1.59 2.51 5.77
C LYS A 115 -2.94 2.35 6.48
N PRO A 116 -3.13 1.21 7.17
CA PRO A 116 -2.26 0.04 7.09
C PRO A 116 -2.44 -0.71 5.77
N GLY A 117 -1.43 -1.50 5.39
CA GLY A 117 -1.48 -2.42 4.25
C GLY A 117 -0.91 -1.91 2.93
N LYS A 118 -1.19 -2.69 1.89
CA LYS A 118 -0.91 -2.44 0.46
C LYS A 118 -2.13 -2.97 -0.31
N TRP A 119 -3.07 -2.10 -0.61
CA TRP A 119 -4.40 -2.50 -1.13
C TRP A 119 -4.81 -1.67 -2.34
N VAL A 120 -3.91 -0.83 -2.86
CA VAL A 120 -4.15 0.04 -4.02
C VAL A 120 -3.35 -0.50 -5.20
N ILE A 121 -4.05 -0.95 -6.23
CA ILE A 121 -3.46 -1.47 -7.46
C ILE A 121 -3.64 -0.42 -8.54
N ASP A 122 -2.54 -0.07 -9.17
CA ASP A 122 -2.55 0.77 -10.36
C ASP A 122 -3.13 -0.02 -11.55
N LEU A 123 -4.30 0.41 -12.03
CA LEU A 123 -4.97 -0.31 -13.11
C LEU A 123 -4.22 -0.25 -14.44
N SER A 124 -3.28 0.69 -14.64
CA SER A 124 -2.43 0.71 -15.83
C SER A 124 -1.41 -0.43 -15.87
N LEU A 125 -1.15 -1.08 -14.74
CA LEU A 125 -0.28 -2.26 -14.66
C LEU A 125 -1.00 -3.57 -15.03
N ILE A 126 -2.32 -3.53 -15.19
CA ILE A 126 -3.17 -4.72 -15.27
C ILE A 126 -3.87 -4.85 -16.63
N SER A 127 -4.52 -3.78 -17.08
CA SER A 127 -5.33 -3.78 -18.31
C SER A 127 -5.42 -2.35 -18.84
N GLU A 128 -5.36 -2.14 -20.14
CA GLU A 128 -5.62 -0.82 -20.75
C GLU A 128 -7.05 -0.68 -21.27
N GLY A 129 -7.78 -1.79 -21.39
CA GLY A 129 -9.12 -1.83 -21.96
C GLY A 129 -10.23 -1.40 -20.99
N ASN A 130 -11.46 -1.36 -21.50
CA ASN A 130 -12.66 -1.10 -20.71
C ASN A 130 -12.94 -2.20 -19.68
N GLU A 131 -12.58 -3.44 -20.00
CA GLU A 131 -12.68 -4.56 -19.08
C GLU A 131 -11.46 -4.58 -18.15
N VAL A 132 -11.72 -4.68 -16.85
CA VAL A 132 -10.71 -4.91 -15.83
C VAL A 132 -10.86 -6.35 -15.36
N GLU A 133 -9.82 -7.14 -15.50
CA GLU A 133 -9.78 -8.51 -15.01
C GLU A 133 -8.35 -8.86 -14.56
N PHE A 134 -8.23 -9.38 -13.34
CA PHE A 134 -6.99 -9.93 -12.82
C PHE A 134 -7.28 -11.00 -11.77
N TRP A 135 -6.21 -11.67 -11.36
CA TRP A 135 -6.26 -12.74 -10.37
C TRP A 135 -5.43 -12.36 -9.14
N VAL A 136 -5.77 -12.97 -8.00
CA VAL A 136 -5.02 -12.86 -6.76
C VAL A 136 -4.66 -14.26 -6.28
N ASP A 137 -3.37 -14.55 -6.13
CA ASP A 137 -2.90 -15.69 -5.35
C ASP A 137 -2.95 -15.32 -3.87
N ALA A 138 -4.08 -15.59 -3.22
CA ALA A 138 -4.45 -15.15 -1.90
C ALA A 138 -4.00 -16.12 -0.80
N ALA A 139 -3.52 -15.57 0.31
CA ALA A 139 -3.16 -16.31 1.53
C ALA A 139 -3.90 -15.69 2.71
N CYS A 140 -4.67 -16.50 3.45
CA CYS A 140 -5.46 -16.03 4.59
C CYS A 140 -4.55 -15.91 5.81
N ASN A 141 -3.74 -14.86 5.80
CA ASN A 141 -2.85 -14.45 6.88
C ASN A 141 -2.43 -13.00 6.63
N ASP A 142 -2.02 -12.34 7.70
CA ASP A 142 -1.36 -11.05 7.71
C ASP A 142 0.14 -11.20 7.40
N LEU A 143 0.83 -10.07 7.26
CA LEU A 143 2.28 -9.97 7.09
C LEU A 143 3.06 -10.85 8.08
N PHE A 144 2.58 -11.00 9.33
CA PHE A 144 3.23 -11.79 10.40
C PHE A 144 2.68 -13.20 10.61
N GLY A 145 1.87 -13.73 9.69
CA GLY A 145 1.47 -15.14 9.75
C GLY A 145 0.35 -15.47 10.74
N TYR A 146 -0.48 -14.49 11.11
CA TYR A 146 -1.75 -14.70 11.82
C TYR A 146 -2.90 -14.08 11.01
N VAL A 147 -4.17 -14.42 11.28
CA VAL A 147 -5.31 -13.79 10.58
C VAL A 147 -5.71 -12.51 11.30
N THR A 148 -5.76 -11.40 10.58
CA THR A 148 -6.38 -10.14 11.03
C THR A 148 -7.81 -10.05 10.53
N ASN A 149 -8.70 -9.51 11.38
CA ASN A 149 -10.12 -9.28 11.04
C ASN A 149 -10.84 -10.50 10.42
N GLY A 150 -10.43 -11.73 10.75
CA GLY A 150 -11.07 -12.96 10.30
C GLY A 150 -10.99 -13.26 8.80
N GLY A 151 -10.04 -12.68 8.05
CA GLY A 151 -9.96 -12.91 6.60
C GLY A 151 -11.11 -12.27 5.83
N VAL A 152 -11.65 -11.17 6.35
CA VAL A 152 -12.81 -10.49 5.77
C VAL A 152 -12.39 -9.55 4.65
N ILE A 153 -13.06 -9.67 3.50
CA ILE A 153 -12.90 -8.75 2.37
C ILE A 153 -13.52 -7.41 2.73
N SER A 154 -12.77 -6.31 2.65
CA SER A 154 -13.30 -4.96 2.91
C SER A 154 -13.43 -4.11 1.65
N ASP A 155 -12.67 -4.39 0.60
CA ASP A 155 -12.65 -3.56 -0.60
C ASP A 155 -12.47 -4.40 -1.86
N VAL A 156 -13.33 -4.18 -2.85
CA VAL A 156 -13.18 -4.66 -4.23
C VAL A 156 -13.82 -3.64 -5.18
N HIS A 157 -13.14 -2.52 -5.40
CA HIS A 157 -13.70 -1.38 -6.15
C HIS A 157 -12.72 -0.81 -7.17
N ILE A 158 -13.26 -0.13 -8.19
CA ILE A 158 -12.52 0.85 -8.98
C ILE A 158 -12.69 2.22 -8.31
N ALA A 159 -11.57 2.91 -8.10
CA ALA A 159 -11.54 4.26 -7.57
C ALA A 159 -10.71 5.19 -8.46
N THR A 160 -10.95 6.48 -8.32
CA THR A 160 -10.03 7.52 -8.78
C THR A 160 -9.00 7.80 -7.68
N CYS A 161 -7.76 8.11 -8.09
CA CYS A 161 -6.70 8.55 -7.20
C CYS A 161 -6.28 9.98 -7.56
N ASN A 162 -6.61 10.94 -6.68
CA ASN A 162 -6.18 12.33 -6.85
C ASN A 162 -4.67 12.45 -6.56
N GLN A 163 -3.86 12.38 -7.61
CA GLN A 163 -2.39 12.40 -7.51
C GLN A 163 -1.85 13.68 -6.86
N LEU A 164 -2.46 14.83 -7.11
CA LEU A 164 -2.02 16.09 -6.51
C LEU A 164 -2.26 16.08 -5.00
N LEU A 165 -3.44 15.60 -4.58
CA LEU A 165 -3.77 15.44 -3.16
C LEU A 165 -2.91 14.37 -2.48
N LYS A 166 -2.63 13.25 -3.16
CA LYS A 166 -1.72 12.20 -2.67
C LYS A 166 -0.29 12.74 -2.50
N SER A 167 0.17 13.59 -3.40
CA SER A 167 1.47 14.24 -3.26
C SER A 167 1.49 15.21 -2.07
N LEU A 168 0.46 16.06 -1.92
CA LEU A 168 0.34 16.96 -0.77
C LEU A 168 0.25 16.19 0.54
N TYR A 169 -0.43 15.04 0.55
CA TYR A 169 -0.48 14.14 1.71
C TYR A 169 0.92 13.79 2.20
N TYR A 170 1.82 13.33 1.32
CA TYR A 170 3.18 12.95 1.70
C TYR A 170 4.00 14.15 2.16
N ASP A 171 3.82 15.31 1.52
CA ASP A 171 4.48 16.54 1.97
C ASP A 171 4.04 16.90 3.42
N VAL A 172 2.74 16.81 3.70
CA VAL A 172 2.18 17.04 5.05
C VAL A 172 2.64 15.99 6.06
N GLU A 173 2.69 14.72 5.65
CA GLU A 173 3.11 13.62 6.52
C GLU A 173 4.59 13.77 6.93
N VAL A 174 5.47 14.10 6.00
CA VAL A 174 6.89 14.37 6.27
C VAL A 174 7.05 15.55 7.22
N LEU A 175 6.34 16.66 6.97
CA LEU A 175 6.39 17.84 7.84
C LEU A 175 5.86 17.54 9.24
N PHE A 176 4.79 16.75 9.33
CA PHE A 176 4.20 16.33 10.60
C PHE A 176 5.13 15.39 11.38
N ASP A 177 5.77 14.43 10.72
CA ASP A 177 6.74 13.53 11.36
C ASP A 177 7.99 14.29 11.84
N TRP A 178 8.45 15.29 11.06
CA TRP A 178 9.60 16.12 11.41
C TRP A 178 9.39 16.88 12.74
N ILE A 179 8.21 17.48 12.96
CA ILE A 179 7.91 18.19 14.22
C ILE A 179 7.60 17.26 15.40
N ASN A 180 7.30 15.99 15.11
CA ASN A 180 7.04 14.96 16.13
C ASN A 180 8.31 14.17 16.52
N ASP A 181 9.49 14.58 16.03
CA ASP A 181 10.80 13.99 16.36
C ASP A 181 10.87 12.47 16.07
N GLY A 182 10.09 11.98 15.09
CA GLY A 182 9.96 10.55 14.81
C GLY A 182 9.40 9.71 15.96
N GLN A 183 8.92 10.32 17.06
CA GLN A 183 8.34 9.59 18.21
C GLN A 183 7.04 8.88 17.84
N THR A 184 6.45 9.19 16.69
CA THR A 184 5.27 8.50 16.14
C THR A 184 5.58 7.29 15.25
N PHE A 185 6.85 6.90 15.07
CA PHE A 185 7.14 5.51 14.70
C PHE A 185 6.94 4.58 15.93
N GLU A 186 5.75 4.63 16.50
CA GLU A 186 5.18 3.45 17.10
C GLU A 186 5.00 2.44 15.97
N THR A 187 5.97 1.55 15.79
CA THR A 187 5.66 0.23 15.24
C THR A 187 4.50 -0.28 16.07
N ILE A 188 3.31 -0.39 15.47
CA ILE A 188 2.17 -1.08 16.04
C ILE A 188 2.54 -2.57 16.09
N HIS A 189 3.47 -2.93 16.97
CA HIS A 189 3.50 -4.25 17.56
C HIS A 189 2.19 -4.40 18.35
N PRO A 190 1.63 -5.62 18.45
CA PRO A 190 0.26 -5.86 18.95
C PRO A 190 0.06 -5.60 20.46
N LYS A 191 0.93 -4.82 21.11
CA LYS A 191 0.70 -4.28 22.44
C LYS A 191 0.38 -2.80 22.27
N GLY A 192 -0.91 -2.52 22.08
CA GLY A 192 -1.44 -1.19 21.86
C GLY A 192 -1.04 -0.19 22.95
N ILE A 193 -1.03 1.08 22.60
CA ILE A 193 -0.82 2.18 23.53
C ILE A 193 -1.88 3.27 23.30
N ASN A 194 -2.27 3.89 24.41
CA ASN A 194 -3.20 5.01 24.54
C ASN A 194 -2.60 6.30 23.95
N SER A 195 -3.46 7.10 23.32
CA SER A 195 -3.17 8.43 22.82
C SER A 195 -2.92 9.44 23.95
N GLU A 196 -1.74 9.45 24.56
CA GLU A 196 -1.34 10.50 25.50
C GLU A 196 -0.14 11.30 24.96
N GLN A 197 -0.47 12.49 24.42
CA GLN A 197 0.36 13.70 24.36
C GLN A 197 1.59 13.68 23.43
N ILE A 198 1.38 14.06 22.16
CA ILE A 198 2.46 14.42 21.24
C ILE A 198 3.11 15.74 21.69
N THR A 199 4.37 15.68 22.13
CA THR A 199 5.13 16.85 22.61
C THR A 199 6.12 17.29 21.53
N ALA A 200 5.82 18.37 20.80
CA ALA A 200 6.77 18.94 19.85
C ALA A 200 7.99 19.54 20.59
N GLN A 201 9.21 19.05 20.30
CA GLN A 201 10.44 19.74 20.70
C GLN A 201 10.74 20.88 19.72
N ARG A 202 10.93 22.08 20.27
CA ARG A 202 11.16 23.30 19.49
C ARG A 202 12.61 23.36 18.99
N GLY A 203 12.90 22.68 17.88
CA GLY A 203 13.92 23.16 16.95
C GLY A 203 13.52 24.52 16.36
N CYS A 204 14.48 25.27 15.80
CA CYS A 204 14.20 26.59 15.21
C CYS A 204 13.14 26.53 14.08
N ASP A 205 13.07 25.42 13.35
CA ASP A 205 12.16 25.23 12.20
C ASP A 205 10.76 24.72 12.59
N ALA A 206 10.57 24.17 13.80
CA ALA A 206 9.31 23.53 14.19
C ALA A 206 8.12 24.50 14.23
N ASN A 207 8.34 25.74 14.66
CA ASN A 207 7.28 26.76 14.67
C ASN A 207 6.89 27.19 13.24
N GLU A 208 7.82 27.15 12.29
CA GLU A 208 7.53 27.49 10.89
C GLU A 208 6.73 26.37 10.23
N ILE A 209 7.12 25.11 10.48
CA ILE A 209 6.37 23.94 10.01
C ILE A 209 4.93 23.97 10.54
N ILE A 210 4.73 24.22 11.84
CA ILE A 210 3.38 24.31 12.44
C ILE A 210 2.53 25.38 11.73
N LYS A 211 3.09 26.57 11.47
CA LYS A 211 2.38 27.63 10.74
C LYS A 211 2.00 27.22 9.32
N ILE A 212 2.85 26.46 8.63
CA ILE A 212 2.53 25.94 7.31
C ILE A 212 1.41 24.90 7.40
N LEU A 213 1.44 24.00 8.37
CA LEU A 213 0.37 23.02 8.58
C LEU A 213 -0.96 23.70 8.92
N GLU A 214 -0.94 24.75 9.75
CA GLU A 214 -2.12 25.60 10.03
C GLU A 214 -2.65 26.27 8.75
N TYR A 215 -1.75 26.88 7.96
CA TYR A 215 -2.12 27.47 6.68
C TYR A 215 -2.73 26.45 5.71
N ILE A 216 -2.20 25.23 5.66
CA ILE A 216 -2.74 24.15 4.82
C ILE A 216 -4.12 23.76 5.30
N ASP A 217 -4.33 23.59 6.61
CA ASP A 217 -5.64 23.23 7.17
C ASP A 217 -6.71 24.30 6.87
N ASP A 218 -6.35 25.57 7.03
CA ASP A 218 -7.21 26.73 6.76
C ASP A 218 -7.51 26.90 5.26
N THR A 219 -6.57 26.54 4.39
CA THR A 219 -6.72 26.68 2.92
C THR A 219 -7.51 25.52 2.32
N LEU A 220 -7.41 24.30 2.89
CA LEU A 220 -8.11 23.11 2.40
C LEU A 220 -9.58 23.06 2.85
N VAL A 221 -10.40 23.88 2.19
CA VAL A 221 -11.85 23.94 2.41
C VAL A 221 -12.60 23.03 1.44
N THR A 222 -12.34 23.18 0.14
CA THR A 222 -13.08 22.48 -0.93
C THR A 222 -12.28 21.37 -1.61
N PHE A 223 -10.96 21.31 -1.34
CA PHE A 223 -10.00 20.42 -2.01
C PHE A 223 -9.92 20.68 -3.52
N SER A 224 -10.13 21.93 -3.93
CA SER A 224 -9.99 22.34 -5.33
C SER A 224 -8.52 22.30 -5.77
N ASN A 225 -8.24 22.13 -7.07
CA ASN A 225 -6.85 22.09 -7.53
C ASN A 225 -6.08 23.39 -7.24
N GLU A 226 -6.77 24.53 -7.19
CA GLU A 226 -6.15 25.80 -6.81
C GLU A 226 -5.68 25.80 -5.35
N GLU A 227 -6.54 25.33 -4.42
CA GLU A 227 -6.17 25.15 -3.01
C GLU A 227 -5.00 24.17 -2.87
N LEU A 228 -5.07 23.02 -3.56
CA LEU A 228 -4.03 21.99 -3.49
C LEU A 228 -2.67 22.50 -3.98
N LEU A 229 -2.65 23.30 -5.06
CA LEU A 229 -1.41 23.90 -5.56
C LEU A 229 -0.84 24.92 -4.56
N LYS A 230 -1.68 25.78 -3.97
CA LYS A 230 -1.24 26.74 -2.93
C LYS A 230 -0.65 26.03 -1.71
N CYS A 231 -1.31 24.97 -1.22
CA CYS A 231 -0.84 24.18 -0.09
C CYS A 231 0.47 23.46 -0.41
N LYS A 232 0.59 22.90 -1.63
CA LYS A 232 1.81 22.24 -2.08
C LYS A 232 2.97 23.22 -2.17
N ASP A 233 2.76 24.39 -2.76
CA ASP A 233 3.77 25.44 -2.82
C ASP A 233 4.22 25.88 -1.43
N ALA A 234 3.30 25.97 -0.46
CA ALA A 234 3.64 26.28 0.93
C ALA A 234 4.51 25.19 1.56
N ALA A 235 4.10 23.92 1.49
CA ALA A 235 4.87 22.80 2.05
C ALA A 235 6.27 22.69 1.44
N GLN A 236 6.36 22.84 0.11
CA GLN A 236 7.62 22.75 -0.64
C GLN A 236 8.61 23.86 -0.30
N ARG A 237 8.17 25.02 0.22
CA ARG A 237 9.11 26.06 0.68
C ARG A 237 10.00 25.56 1.80
N ILE A 238 9.45 24.84 2.78
CA ILE A 238 10.26 24.29 3.88
C ILE A 238 11.03 23.06 3.43
N ILE A 239 10.38 22.13 2.71
CA ILE A 239 11.02 20.88 2.27
C ILE A 239 12.28 21.17 1.45
N ASN A 240 12.24 22.17 0.58
CA ASN A 240 13.38 22.52 -0.26
C ASN A 240 14.46 23.35 0.47
N MET A 241 14.19 23.93 1.65
CA MET A 241 15.24 24.58 2.45
C MET A 241 16.29 23.56 2.94
N GLY A 242 15.91 22.30 3.12
CA GLY A 242 16.79 21.20 3.52
C GLY A 242 17.79 20.72 2.44
N ASN A 243 17.67 21.20 1.20
CA ASN A 243 18.55 20.82 0.08
C ASN A 243 19.88 21.61 0.05
N GLN A 244 20.32 22.19 1.17
CA GLN A 244 21.62 22.84 1.27
C GLN A 244 22.76 21.80 1.27
N SER A 245 23.91 22.17 0.72
CA SER A 245 25.07 21.28 0.67
C SER A 245 25.51 20.90 2.09
N SER A 246 25.41 19.62 2.42
CA SER A 246 25.98 19.03 3.64
C SER A 246 27.24 18.24 3.28
N ASP A 247 28.25 18.31 4.15
CA ASP A 247 29.43 17.44 4.04
C ASP A 247 29.10 15.96 4.33
N ILE A 248 27.94 15.70 4.94
CA ILE A 248 27.44 14.36 5.26
C ILE A 248 26.66 13.81 4.07
N LYS A 249 27.07 12.65 3.57
CA LYS A 249 26.36 11.91 2.52
C LYS A 249 25.58 10.76 3.14
N ILE A 250 24.26 10.76 2.93
CA ILE A 250 23.37 9.67 3.32
C ILE A 250 23.01 8.87 2.07
N MET A 251 23.07 7.55 2.15
CA MET A 251 22.62 6.64 1.09
C MET A 251 21.48 5.78 1.63
N ALA A 252 20.37 5.73 0.88
CA ALA A 252 19.23 4.88 1.18
C ALA A 252 19.12 3.77 0.13
N THR A 253 18.88 2.54 0.58
CA THR A 253 18.60 1.39 -0.28
C THR A 253 17.33 0.70 0.20
N GLY A 254 16.48 0.30 -0.73
CA GLY A 254 15.37 -0.60 -0.44
C GLY A 254 15.91 -1.96 -0.02
N HIS A 255 15.32 -2.55 1.01
CA HIS A 255 15.62 -3.92 1.44
C HIS A 255 14.35 -4.60 1.91
N ALA A 256 14.23 -5.91 1.67
CA ALA A 256 13.20 -6.73 2.28
C ALA A 256 13.86 -7.93 2.94
N HIS A 257 13.96 -7.89 4.28
CA HIS A 257 14.29 -9.07 5.05
C HIS A 257 13.08 -10.00 5.05
N LEU A 258 13.25 -11.21 4.53
CA LEU A 258 12.20 -12.23 4.51
C LEU A 258 12.70 -13.52 5.13
N ASP A 259 12.15 -13.88 6.29
CA ASP A 259 12.40 -15.17 6.89
C ASP A 259 11.79 -16.29 6.03
N ILE A 260 12.63 -17.25 5.66
CA ILE A 260 12.25 -18.40 4.82
C ILE A 260 11.12 -19.20 5.47
N ALA A 261 11.20 -19.39 6.79
CA ALA A 261 10.14 -19.89 7.66
C ALA A 261 10.28 -19.21 9.03
N TRP A 262 9.15 -18.79 9.59
CA TRP A 262 9.09 -18.18 10.92
C TRP A 262 7.71 -18.42 11.53
N MET A 263 6.89 -17.37 11.65
CA MET A 263 5.48 -17.45 12.02
C MET A 263 4.59 -18.00 10.89
N TRP A 264 5.21 -18.46 9.80
CA TRP A 264 4.56 -19.06 8.64
C TRP A 264 5.36 -20.27 8.13
N PRO A 265 4.71 -21.24 7.49
CA PRO A 265 5.37 -22.41 6.90
C PRO A 265 6.20 -22.04 5.67
N LEU A 266 7.11 -22.93 5.26
CA LEU A 266 8.00 -22.75 4.09
C LEU A 266 7.24 -22.40 2.80
N ARG A 267 6.07 -22.99 2.58
CA ARG A 267 5.24 -22.72 1.40
C ARG A 267 4.81 -21.24 1.34
N GLU A 268 4.59 -20.61 2.49
CA GLU A 268 4.23 -19.20 2.55
C GLU A 268 5.45 -18.30 2.40
N GLY A 269 6.60 -18.66 2.95
CA GLY A 269 7.86 -17.94 2.68
C GLY A 269 8.16 -17.90 1.18
N ARG A 270 7.93 -19.02 0.47
CA ARG A 270 8.07 -19.10 -0.99
C ARG A 270 7.10 -18.17 -1.74
N ARG A 271 5.84 -18.08 -1.31
CA ARG A 271 4.85 -17.16 -1.91
C ARG A 271 5.13 -15.70 -1.54
N LYS A 272 5.62 -15.42 -0.32
CA LYS A 272 6.04 -14.07 0.10
C LYS A 272 7.18 -13.56 -0.78
N ALA A 273 8.10 -14.44 -1.17
CA ALA A 273 9.20 -14.10 -2.06
C ALA A 273 8.73 -13.46 -3.37
N ILE A 274 7.81 -14.10 -4.09
CA ILE A 274 7.33 -13.57 -5.38
C ILE A 274 6.55 -12.26 -5.20
N ARG A 275 5.72 -12.16 -4.15
CA ARG A 275 5.01 -10.91 -3.80
C ARG A 275 5.97 -9.75 -3.57
N THR A 276 7.04 -10.01 -2.83
CA THR A 276 8.09 -9.02 -2.54
C THR A 276 8.83 -8.60 -3.80
N PHE A 277 9.30 -9.54 -4.61
CA PHE A 277 10.08 -9.20 -5.81
C PHE A 277 9.23 -8.56 -6.91
N ALA A 278 7.98 -8.98 -7.11
CA ALA A 278 7.04 -8.31 -8.03
C ALA A 278 6.81 -6.86 -7.62
N THR A 279 6.60 -6.61 -6.33
CA THR A 279 6.47 -5.24 -5.81
C THR A 279 7.76 -4.44 -5.98
N ALA A 280 8.93 -5.05 -5.75
CA ALA A 280 10.21 -4.38 -5.91
C ALA A 280 10.47 -3.98 -7.37
N LEU A 281 10.21 -4.87 -8.33
CA LEU A 281 10.32 -4.56 -9.77
C LEU A 281 9.35 -3.46 -10.18
N ALA A 282 8.08 -3.55 -9.78
CA ALA A 282 7.10 -2.51 -10.06
C ALA A 282 7.52 -1.13 -9.50
N ASN A 283 8.21 -1.10 -8.36
CA ASN A 283 8.77 0.13 -7.80
C ASN A 283 10.01 0.62 -8.56
N ILE A 284 10.87 -0.28 -9.03
CA ILE A 284 12.04 0.07 -9.86
C ILE A 284 11.57 0.75 -11.16
N ASP A 285 10.55 0.20 -11.82
CA ASP A 285 9.98 0.79 -13.04
C ASP A 285 9.36 2.17 -12.78
N LYS A 286 8.78 2.36 -11.59
CA LYS A 286 8.10 3.59 -11.21
C LYS A 286 9.03 4.69 -10.71
N TYR A 287 10.12 4.32 -10.04
CA TYR A 287 11.03 5.25 -9.36
C TYR A 287 12.47 4.98 -9.84
N PRO A 288 12.98 5.77 -10.81
CA PRO A 288 14.27 5.51 -11.46
C PRO A 288 15.48 5.42 -10.51
N ASP A 289 15.44 6.14 -9.39
CA ASP A 289 16.52 6.15 -8.39
C ASP A 289 16.36 5.04 -7.32
N TYR A 290 15.30 4.24 -7.38
CA TYR A 290 15.05 3.18 -6.41
C TYR A 290 15.97 1.99 -6.63
N ILE A 291 16.82 1.73 -5.64
CA ILE A 291 17.70 0.55 -5.59
C ILE A 291 17.12 -0.44 -4.57
N PHE A 292 17.07 -1.72 -4.94
CA PHE A 292 16.57 -2.78 -4.06
C PHE A 292 17.62 -3.89 -3.88
N GLY A 293 17.86 -4.27 -2.62
CA GLY A 293 18.73 -5.38 -2.24
C GLY A 293 17.97 -6.48 -1.51
N ALA A 294 18.28 -7.74 -1.80
CA ALA A 294 17.81 -8.91 -1.04
C ALA A 294 18.97 -9.89 -0.81
N SER A 295 18.98 -10.56 0.34
CA SER A 295 20.15 -11.30 0.83
C SER A 295 20.10 -12.80 0.56
N GLN A 296 18.92 -13.42 0.60
CA GLN A 296 18.82 -14.89 0.62
C GLN A 296 18.77 -15.52 -0.78
N TYR A 297 19.83 -16.26 -1.16
CA TYR A 297 19.90 -17.02 -2.43
C TYR A 297 18.69 -17.95 -2.66
N GLN A 298 18.22 -18.62 -1.61
CA GLN A 298 17.12 -19.58 -1.71
C GLN A 298 15.84 -18.96 -2.28
N LEU A 299 15.57 -17.69 -1.97
CA LEU A 299 14.41 -16.97 -2.49
C LEU A 299 14.55 -16.82 -4.01
N PHE A 300 15.69 -16.32 -4.50
CA PHE A 300 15.96 -16.21 -5.93
C PHE A 300 15.88 -17.56 -6.66
N HIS A 301 16.40 -18.63 -6.04
CA HIS A 301 16.31 -19.98 -6.59
C HIS A 301 14.86 -20.44 -6.77
N TRP A 302 14.00 -20.19 -5.78
CA TRP A 302 12.57 -20.52 -5.89
C TRP A 302 11.89 -19.73 -7.00
N ILE A 303 12.12 -18.41 -7.09
CA ILE A 303 11.54 -17.59 -8.16
C ILE A 303 11.98 -18.09 -9.53
N LYS A 304 13.28 -18.37 -9.72
CA LYS A 304 13.79 -18.89 -10.99
C LYS A 304 13.12 -20.22 -11.38
N LYS A 305 12.75 -21.05 -10.40
CA LYS A 305 12.09 -22.34 -10.62
C LYS A 305 10.60 -22.18 -10.93
N ASP A 306 9.89 -21.34 -10.19
CA ASP A 306 8.42 -21.21 -10.30
C ASP A 306 7.99 -20.22 -11.39
N TYR A 307 8.77 -19.16 -11.57
CA TYR A 307 8.53 -18.07 -12.50
C TYR A 307 9.78 -17.85 -13.36
N PRO A 308 10.16 -18.82 -14.22
CA PRO A 308 11.44 -18.78 -14.94
C PRO A 308 11.57 -17.58 -15.89
N TYR A 309 10.47 -16.97 -16.31
CA TYR A 309 10.42 -15.75 -17.15
C TYR A 309 10.60 -14.47 -16.33
N PHE A 310 10.30 -14.48 -15.04
CA PHE A 310 10.20 -13.29 -14.20
C PHE A 310 11.55 -12.64 -13.88
N LEU A 311 12.64 -13.42 -13.89
CA LEU A 311 14.01 -12.92 -13.66
C LEU A 311 14.84 -12.83 -14.95
N ARG A 312 14.21 -12.92 -16.12
CA ARG A 312 14.90 -12.83 -17.41
C ARG A 312 14.57 -11.49 -18.04
N ASN A 313 15.62 -10.72 -18.35
CA ASN A 313 15.54 -9.56 -19.24
C ASN A 313 15.19 -10.00 -20.66
#